data_AF-A0A7W0M7A5-F1
#
_entry.id   AF-A0A7W0M7A5-F1
#
_cell.length_a   1.000
_cell.length_b   1.000
_cell.length_c   1.000
_cell.angle_alpha   90.00
_cell.angle_beta   90.00
_cell.angle_gamma   90.00
#
_symmetry.space_group_name_H-M   'P 1'
#
loop_
_entity.id
_entity.type
_entity.pdbx_description
1 polymer ?
#
loop_
_entity_poly.entity_id
_entity_poly.type
_entity_poly.pdbx_seq_one_letter_code
_entity_poly.pdbx_strand_id
1 'polypeptide(L)'
;MCSQRLASAALLSALFSVVITGCNSSSDSSRKTGEPGQIGVQSADEKASPSTAPARTPEQAKAVEVIEAALGRVEEAKGGKLIVRLPAVSKADNETLKSVALLPGVERLYLQGPGFDDEGMPEVAKLTGLRVLGLQDTGVSGEGLKTLEPLAALVEINLRRTNVNNDGLVHLAKLKALKSVDLTRTLIGDEGMKHVAELPNLEVVSLEQTNVTDKGLTYLKDSQPLRAINIVAPQLSDAALETLSRFKNLQIINFDDAGYITDDGFKHLATLPKLEEISARRTFIGDAALEQIKGLRNLKRLYLRYTSVTNEGLENLTGFTQLQLLDLSENSGIDDSGLEHIAKLTNLEDLNLWKTQVTNEGLKTLETLGNLKELNLDETSIGNEGVAHLAKLPSLSVLRLKSTQVDDGLVDVMKGGFKSLKTLELGGTAVSSDAVAKLAEAKPGLKIVQ
;
A
#
# COMPACT_ATOMS: atom_id res chain seq x y z
N MET A 1 53.57 22.18 13.29
CA MET A 1 53.34 22.22 14.75
C MET A 1 51.84 22.38 14.96
N CYS A 2 51.25 21.43 15.71
CA CYS A 2 50.01 21.46 16.50
C CYS A 2 48.82 22.32 16.03
N SER A 3 47.67 21.71 15.68
CA SER A 3 46.65 21.16 16.61
C SER A 3 45.86 22.25 17.34
N GLN A 4 44.60 22.43 16.96
CA GLN A 4 43.56 22.92 17.87
C GLN A 4 42.29 22.09 17.68
N ARG A 5 41.96 21.37 18.75
CA ARG A 5 40.67 20.75 19.05
C ARG A 5 39.96 21.64 20.09
N LEU A 6 38.62 21.56 20.08
CA LEU A 6 37.66 21.72 21.19
C LEU A 6 37.07 23.10 21.51
N ALA A 7 35.78 23.21 21.11
CA ALA A 7 34.60 23.46 21.95
C ALA A 7 34.47 24.77 22.76
N SER A 8 33.41 25.55 22.47
CA SER A 8 32.18 25.58 23.32
C SER A 8 31.16 26.64 22.88
N ALA A 9 29.90 26.22 22.96
CA ALA A 9 28.61 26.93 23.07
C ALA A 9 28.55 28.47 23.21
N ALA A 10 27.63 29.11 22.49
CA ALA A 10 26.36 29.62 23.07
C ALA A 10 25.54 30.45 22.05
N LEU A 11 24.24 30.12 22.01
CA LEU A 11 23.06 30.94 21.67
C LEU A 11 23.19 32.15 20.72
N LEU A 12 22.53 32.05 19.56
CA LEU A 12 21.69 33.14 19.08
C LEU A 12 20.39 32.58 18.48
N SER A 13 19.30 32.85 19.18
CA SER A 13 17.93 32.80 18.69
C SER A 13 17.69 33.94 17.70
N ALA A 14 17.10 33.63 16.54
CA ALA A 14 15.91 34.31 16.00
C ALA A 14 15.72 34.03 14.50
N LEU A 15 14.46 33.74 14.16
CA LEU A 15 13.77 34.07 12.91
C LEU A 15 14.24 33.38 11.61
N PHE A 16 13.65 32.22 11.33
CA PHE A 16 13.14 31.93 9.98
C PHE A 16 11.75 31.29 10.10
N SER A 17 10.72 32.14 10.11
CA SER A 17 9.37 31.75 9.72
C SER A 17 9.37 31.56 8.21
N VAL A 18 9.62 30.35 7.73
CA VAL A 18 9.22 29.96 6.37
C VAL A 18 7.79 29.46 6.49
N VAL A 19 6.88 30.31 6.03
CA VAL A 19 5.52 29.94 5.68
C VAL A 19 5.64 28.89 4.58
N ILE A 20 5.51 27.62 4.95
CA ILE A 20 5.21 26.56 3.97
C ILE A 20 3.74 26.74 3.63
N THR A 21 3.47 27.63 2.68
CA THR A 21 2.22 27.63 1.94
C THR A 21 2.11 26.25 1.29
N GLY A 22 1.23 25.42 1.85
CA GLY A 22 0.86 24.14 1.28
C GLY A 22 0.36 24.34 -0.13
N CYS A 23 1.14 23.87 -1.11
CA CYS A 23 0.64 23.62 -2.44
C CYS A 23 -0.39 22.48 -2.34
N ASN A 24 -1.64 22.89 -2.46
CA ASN A 24 -2.80 22.05 -2.64
C ASN A 24 -2.72 21.45 -4.05
N SER A 25 -2.15 20.24 -4.21
CA SER A 25 -2.19 19.50 -5.47
C SER A 25 -3.49 18.68 -5.55
N SER A 26 -4.56 19.36 -5.91
CA SER A 26 -5.78 18.74 -6.41
C SER A 26 -5.56 18.23 -7.84
N SER A 27 -5.16 16.96 -7.99
CA SER A 27 -5.45 16.11 -9.15
C SER A 27 -4.72 14.76 -9.04
N ASP A 28 -5.09 13.94 -8.05
CA ASP A 28 -4.66 12.55 -8.00
C ASP A 28 -5.80 11.64 -8.50
N SER A 29 -5.89 11.55 -9.84
CA SER A 29 -6.81 10.66 -10.54
C SER A 29 -6.04 9.65 -11.39
N SER A 30 -5.20 8.82 -10.76
CA SER A 30 -4.70 7.58 -11.36
C SER A 30 -4.15 6.62 -10.31
N ARG A 31 -4.98 6.21 -9.34
CA ARG A 31 -4.64 5.07 -8.47
C ARG A 31 -4.73 3.76 -9.24
N LYS A 32 -3.56 3.16 -9.56
CA LYS A 32 -3.28 1.70 -9.63
C LYS A 32 -1.85 1.40 -10.13
N THR A 33 -0.83 2.05 -9.55
CA THR A 33 0.58 1.69 -9.83
C THR A 33 1.37 1.63 -8.54
N GLY A 34 1.97 0.48 -8.25
CA GLY A 34 3.11 0.37 -7.33
C GLY A 34 2.89 0.68 -5.84
N GLU A 35 1.65 0.73 -5.32
CA GLU A 35 1.48 0.67 -3.86
C GLU A 35 1.68 -0.77 -3.38
N PRO A 36 2.47 -0.99 -2.31
CA PRO A 36 2.53 -2.26 -1.59
C PRO A 36 1.11 -2.75 -1.34
N GLY A 37 0.91 -4.05 -1.49
CA GLY A 37 -0.38 -4.68 -1.30
C GLY A 37 -0.96 -4.22 0.04
N GLN A 38 -2.19 -3.71 0.03
CA GLN A 38 -2.90 -3.42 1.26
C GLN A 38 -2.89 -4.70 2.10
N ILE A 39 -2.21 -4.62 3.25
CA ILE A 39 -2.17 -5.69 4.24
C ILE A 39 -3.55 -5.76 4.90
N GLY A 40 -4.48 -6.44 4.24
CA GLY A 40 -5.82 -6.70 4.75
C GLY A 40 -6.10 -8.20 4.79
N VAL A 41 -7.17 -8.60 5.47
CA VAL A 41 -7.78 -9.89 5.16
C VAL A 41 -8.22 -9.81 3.70
N GLN A 42 -7.93 -10.82 2.89
CA GLN A 42 -8.64 -11.00 1.63
C GLN A 42 -10.11 -11.29 1.99
N SER A 43 -10.84 -10.25 2.36
CA SER A 43 -12.28 -10.26 2.25
C SER A 43 -12.50 -10.15 0.75
N ALA A 44 -12.90 -11.25 0.11
CA ALA A 44 -13.35 -11.15 -1.27
C ALA A 44 -14.40 -10.04 -1.28
N ASP A 45 -14.11 -8.92 -1.95
CA ASP A 45 -15.13 -8.00 -2.41
C ASP A 45 -15.93 -8.79 -3.44
N GLU A 46 -16.87 -9.61 -2.94
CA GLU A 46 -17.82 -10.28 -3.79
C GLU A 46 -18.64 -9.19 -4.46
N LYS A 47 -18.46 -9.08 -5.78
CA LYS A 47 -19.28 -8.20 -6.63
C LYS A 47 -20.74 -8.36 -6.23
N ALA A 48 -21.36 -7.23 -5.86
CA ALA A 48 -22.80 -7.15 -5.65
C ALA A 48 -23.51 -7.79 -6.86
N SER A 49 -24.30 -8.83 -6.59
CA SER A 49 -25.19 -9.41 -7.59
C SER A 49 -26.53 -8.70 -7.48
N PRO A 50 -27.23 -8.39 -8.58
CA PRO A 50 -28.60 -7.93 -8.50
C PRO A 50 -29.44 -9.12 -7.99
N SER A 51 -29.73 -9.12 -6.70
CA SER A 51 -30.59 -10.08 -6.02
C SER A 51 -31.71 -9.31 -5.32
N THR A 52 -32.88 -9.91 -5.31
CA THR A 52 -34.10 -9.36 -4.70
C THR A 52 -33.85 -9.06 -3.23
N ALA A 53 -33.90 -7.78 -2.87
CA ALA A 53 -33.76 -7.33 -1.49
C ALA A 53 -34.61 -8.22 -0.56
N PRO A 54 -34.08 -8.65 0.61
CA PRO A 54 -34.90 -9.35 1.59
C PRO A 54 -36.15 -8.51 1.88
N ALA A 55 -37.28 -9.17 2.15
CA ALA A 55 -38.52 -8.47 2.50
C ALA A 55 -38.27 -7.61 3.75
N ARG A 56 -38.06 -6.30 3.54
CA ARG A 56 -37.83 -5.33 4.60
C ARG A 56 -39.15 -5.01 5.29
N THR A 57 -39.14 -4.91 6.62
CA THR A 57 -40.27 -4.28 7.31
C THR A 57 -40.37 -2.80 6.92
N PRO A 58 -41.53 -2.14 7.11
CA PRO A 58 -41.64 -0.70 6.88
C PRO A 58 -40.60 0.12 7.66
N GLU A 59 -40.26 -0.29 8.89
CA GLU A 59 -39.22 0.38 9.67
C GLU A 59 -37.83 0.22 9.04
N GLN A 60 -37.51 -0.96 8.54
CA GLN A 60 -36.24 -1.23 7.85
C GLN A 60 -36.13 -0.49 6.52
N ALA A 61 -37.23 -0.39 5.77
CA ALA A 61 -37.26 0.39 4.54
C ALA A 61 -36.98 1.88 4.83
N LYS A 62 -37.65 2.45 5.83
CA LYS A 62 -37.40 3.83 6.28
C LYS A 62 -35.98 4.05 6.79
N ALA A 63 -35.40 3.06 7.49
CA ALA A 63 -34.01 3.13 7.94
C ALA A 63 -33.03 3.25 6.76
N VAL A 64 -33.27 2.53 5.66
CA VAL A 64 -32.46 2.66 4.44
C VAL A 64 -32.63 4.05 3.80
N GLU A 65 -33.86 4.58 3.74
CA GLU A 65 -34.09 5.94 3.23
C GLU A 65 -33.30 7.00 4.03
N VAL A 66 -33.24 6.87 5.36
CA VAL A 66 -32.44 7.78 6.21
C VAL A 66 -30.95 7.67 5.88
N ILE A 67 -30.43 6.44 5.72
CA ILE A 67 -29.02 6.20 5.37
C ILE A 67 -28.69 6.82 4.01
N GLU A 68 -29.53 6.60 3.00
CA GLU A 68 -29.32 7.13 1.64
C GLU A 68 -29.47 8.65 1.58
N ALA A 69 -30.42 9.22 2.34
CA ALA A 69 -30.59 10.67 2.48
C ALA A 69 -29.36 11.34 3.13
N ALA A 70 -28.65 10.62 4.00
CA ALA A 70 -27.38 11.04 4.56
C ALA A 70 -26.19 10.85 3.58
N LEU A 71 -26.42 10.42 2.34
CA LEU A 71 -25.41 10.03 1.33
C LEU A 71 -24.61 8.77 1.70
N GLY A 72 -25.20 7.92 2.55
CA GLY A 72 -24.75 6.56 2.79
C GLY A 72 -25.18 5.59 1.68
N ARG A 73 -24.67 4.36 1.74
CA ARG A 73 -25.07 3.26 0.85
C ARG A 73 -25.33 1.99 1.63
N VAL A 74 -26.37 1.26 1.23
CA VAL A 74 -26.68 -0.09 1.71
C VAL A 74 -26.64 -1.04 0.52
N GLU A 75 -25.70 -1.96 0.54
CA GLU A 75 -25.45 -2.94 -0.52
C GLU A 75 -25.73 -4.35 0.01
N GLU A 76 -26.20 -5.25 -0.86
CA GLU A 76 -26.39 -6.65 -0.52
C GLU A 76 -25.25 -7.50 -1.09
N ALA A 77 -24.62 -8.28 -0.21
CA ALA A 77 -23.64 -9.30 -0.55
C ALA A 77 -24.32 -10.67 -0.71
N LYS A 78 -23.59 -11.68 -1.20
CA LYS A 78 -24.16 -13.01 -1.36
C LYS A 78 -24.70 -13.56 -0.04
N GLY A 79 -25.83 -14.27 -0.12
CA GLY A 79 -26.47 -14.87 1.05
C GLY A 79 -27.29 -13.89 1.90
N GLY A 80 -27.69 -12.74 1.35
CA GLY A 80 -28.59 -11.79 2.02
C GLY A 80 -27.91 -10.97 3.13
N LYS A 81 -26.59 -10.87 3.12
CA LYS A 81 -25.81 -10.07 4.07
C LYS A 81 -25.74 -8.63 3.59
N LEU A 82 -25.75 -7.69 4.54
CA LEU A 82 -25.73 -6.26 4.22
C LEU A 82 -24.33 -5.67 4.44
N ILE A 83 -23.94 -4.81 3.51
CA ILE A 83 -22.77 -3.95 3.59
C ILE A 83 -23.29 -2.51 3.68
N VAL A 84 -22.91 -1.79 4.73
CA VAL A 84 -23.29 -0.39 4.91
C VAL A 84 -22.04 0.49 4.85
N ARG A 85 -22.09 1.54 4.03
CA ARG A 85 -20.98 2.49 3.86
C ARG A 85 -21.46 3.91 4.12
N LEU A 86 -20.83 4.58 5.08
CA LEU A 86 -21.06 5.98 5.45
C LEU A 86 -19.74 6.75 5.28
N PRO A 87 -19.42 7.25 4.07
CA PRO A 87 -18.13 7.89 3.79
C PRO A 87 -18.01 9.29 4.45
N ALA A 88 -16.79 9.85 4.55
CA ALA A 88 -16.58 11.18 5.15
C ALA A 88 -17.36 12.32 4.48
N VAL A 89 -17.70 12.17 3.20
CA VAL A 89 -18.52 13.14 2.45
C VAL A 89 -20.02 13.04 2.78
N SER A 90 -20.41 12.01 3.54
CA SER A 90 -21.78 11.82 3.99
C SER A 90 -22.14 12.85 5.07
N LYS A 91 -23.44 13.13 5.21
CA LYS A 91 -23.98 13.91 6.33
C LYS A 91 -24.34 13.00 7.52
N ALA A 92 -23.86 11.76 7.51
CA ALA A 92 -24.17 10.78 8.53
C ALA A 92 -23.35 11.03 9.79
N ASP A 93 -23.96 10.66 10.91
CA ASP A 93 -23.47 10.88 12.26
C ASP A 93 -23.97 9.76 13.19
N ASN A 94 -23.76 9.92 14.50
CA ASN A 94 -24.26 8.99 15.52
C ASN A 94 -25.79 8.76 15.45
N GLU A 95 -26.60 9.74 15.06
CA GLU A 95 -28.05 9.56 14.92
C GLU A 95 -28.39 8.62 13.76
N THR A 96 -27.61 8.69 12.68
CA THR A 96 -27.76 7.78 11.53
C THR A 96 -27.54 6.31 11.95
N LEU A 97 -26.68 6.05 12.94
CA LEU A 97 -26.41 4.68 13.42
C LEU A 97 -27.63 4.01 14.04
N LYS A 98 -28.58 4.77 14.59
CA LYS A 98 -29.85 4.21 15.08
C LYS A 98 -30.65 3.55 13.94
N SER A 99 -30.58 4.13 12.73
CA SER A 99 -31.19 3.54 11.54
C SER A 99 -30.41 2.31 11.07
N VAL A 100 -29.07 2.36 11.09
CA VAL A 100 -28.24 1.20 10.77
C VAL A 100 -28.54 0.02 11.69
N ALA A 101 -28.73 0.27 12.98
CA ALA A 101 -29.04 -0.76 13.99
C ALA A 101 -30.38 -1.47 13.75
N LEU A 102 -31.30 -0.89 12.97
CA LEU A 102 -32.58 -1.52 12.59
C LEU A 102 -32.44 -2.55 11.47
N LEU A 103 -31.28 -2.62 10.80
CA LEU A 103 -31.05 -3.50 9.68
C LEU A 103 -30.45 -4.84 10.14
N PRO A 104 -31.24 -5.90 10.33
CA PRO A 104 -30.69 -7.21 10.66
C PRO A 104 -29.85 -7.71 9.48
N GLY A 105 -28.69 -8.30 9.77
CA GLY A 105 -27.83 -8.90 8.76
C GLY A 105 -26.72 -7.99 8.21
N VAL A 106 -26.51 -6.80 8.77
CA VAL A 106 -25.28 -6.02 8.53
C VAL A 106 -24.08 -6.84 8.99
N GLU A 107 -23.27 -7.27 8.02
CA GLU A 107 -22.04 -8.04 8.24
C GLU A 107 -20.81 -7.13 8.12
N ARG A 108 -20.90 -6.07 7.33
CA ARG A 108 -19.83 -5.09 7.14
C ARG A 108 -20.35 -3.67 7.28
N LEU A 109 -19.72 -2.90 8.14
CA LEU A 109 -20.05 -1.50 8.38
C LEU A 109 -18.78 -0.66 8.23
N TYR A 110 -18.82 0.33 7.34
CA TYR A 110 -17.73 1.27 7.13
C TYR A 110 -18.20 2.68 7.48
N LEU A 111 -17.69 3.19 8.59
CA LEU A 111 -17.89 4.55 9.07
C LEU A 111 -16.64 5.36 8.77
N GLN A 112 -16.81 6.57 8.24
CA GLN A 112 -15.70 7.48 8.04
C GLN A 112 -16.08 8.92 8.38
N GLY A 113 -15.19 9.60 9.08
CA GLY A 113 -15.32 11.02 9.38
C GLY A 113 -15.69 11.31 10.84
N PRO A 114 -15.53 12.57 11.26
CA PRO A 114 -15.59 12.95 12.68
C PRO A 114 -16.99 12.93 13.28
N GLY A 115 -18.05 12.75 12.48
CA GLY A 115 -19.44 12.67 12.95
C GLY A 115 -19.78 11.37 13.69
N PHE A 116 -18.87 10.40 13.69
CA PHE A 116 -18.97 9.17 14.46
C PHE A 116 -17.97 9.19 15.61
N ASP A 117 -18.44 8.96 16.83
CA ASP A 117 -17.61 8.91 18.03
C ASP A 117 -18.14 7.88 19.03
N ASP A 118 -17.66 7.94 20.27
CA ASP A 118 -18.01 7.01 21.34
C ASP A 118 -19.52 6.95 21.64
N GLU A 119 -20.27 8.04 21.45
CA GLU A 119 -21.72 8.09 21.72
C GLU A 119 -22.52 7.22 20.73
N GLY A 120 -21.99 7.03 19.51
CA GLY A 120 -22.62 6.20 18.49
C GLY A 120 -22.36 4.70 18.64
N MET A 121 -21.28 4.32 19.34
CA MET A 121 -20.85 2.91 19.41
C MET A 121 -21.84 1.95 20.08
N PRO A 122 -22.68 2.35 21.07
CA PRO A 122 -23.77 1.52 21.58
C PRO A 122 -24.77 1.07 20.50
N GLU A 123 -25.00 1.86 19.45
CA GLU A 123 -25.85 1.46 18.32
C GLU A 123 -25.16 0.43 17.43
N VAL A 124 -23.85 0.57 17.20
CA VAL A 124 -23.03 -0.41 16.47
C VAL A 124 -23.00 -1.75 17.22
N ALA A 125 -22.91 -1.73 18.55
CA ALA A 125 -22.87 -2.93 19.39
C ALA A 125 -24.14 -3.81 19.28
N LYS A 126 -25.26 -3.26 18.79
CA LYS A 126 -26.49 -4.03 18.52
C LYS A 126 -26.34 -4.96 17.31
N LEU A 127 -25.39 -4.69 16.42
CA LEU A 127 -25.11 -5.47 15.21
C LEU A 127 -24.24 -6.70 15.54
N THR A 128 -24.71 -7.60 16.39
CA THR A 128 -23.89 -8.74 16.91
C THR A 128 -23.39 -9.72 15.83
N GLY A 129 -23.96 -9.68 14.62
CA GLY A 129 -23.49 -10.43 13.46
C GLY A 129 -22.38 -9.73 12.64
N LEU A 130 -21.90 -8.57 13.08
CA LEU A 130 -20.89 -7.78 12.38
C LEU A 130 -19.54 -8.51 12.35
N ARG A 131 -18.92 -8.57 11.17
CA ARG A 131 -17.61 -9.20 10.95
C ARG A 131 -16.54 -8.21 10.53
N VAL A 132 -16.91 -7.11 9.88
CA VAL A 132 -15.98 -6.05 9.46
C VAL A 132 -16.51 -4.72 9.95
N LEU A 133 -15.68 -3.99 10.69
CA LEU A 133 -15.99 -2.65 11.19
C LEU A 133 -14.88 -1.67 10.80
N GLY A 134 -15.17 -0.75 9.89
CA GLY A 134 -14.32 0.39 9.59
C GLY A 134 -14.73 1.61 10.42
N LEU A 135 -13.78 2.18 11.14
CA LEU A 135 -13.92 3.39 11.97
C LEU A 135 -12.88 4.45 11.57
N GLN A 136 -12.39 4.40 10.33
CA GLN A 136 -11.31 5.26 9.89
C GLN A 136 -11.69 6.75 9.95
N ASP A 137 -10.77 7.60 10.39
CA ASP A 137 -10.99 9.06 10.52
C ASP A 137 -12.19 9.44 11.43
N THR A 138 -12.55 8.60 12.40
CA THR A 138 -13.64 8.86 13.36
C THR A 138 -13.13 9.39 14.70
N GLY A 139 -14.02 9.95 15.52
CA GLY A 139 -13.73 10.42 16.88
C GLY A 139 -13.63 9.33 17.93
N VAL A 140 -13.82 8.05 17.55
CA VAL A 140 -13.87 6.90 18.47
C VAL A 140 -12.56 6.77 19.26
N SER A 141 -12.69 6.54 20.56
CA SER A 141 -11.63 6.35 21.54
C SER A 141 -11.74 4.98 22.23
N GLY A 142 -10.96 4.78 23.30
CA GLY A 142 -11.08 3.58 24.14
C GLY A 142 -12.46 3.39 24.76
N GLU A 143 -13.18 4.48 25.08
CA GLU A 143 -14.53 4.38 25.65
C GLU A 143 -15.54 3.84 24.64
N GLY A 144 -15.41 4.21 23.36
CA GLY A 144 -16.21 3.62 22.29
C GLY A 144 -15.90 2.14 22.11
N LEU A 145 -14.62 1.76 22.08
CA LEU A 145 -14.20 0.35 21.93
C LEU A 145 -14.74 -0.56 23.05
N LYS A 146 -14.84 -0.06 24.28
CA LYS A 146 -15.43 -0.77 25.41
C LYS A 146 -16.87 -1.22 25.15
N THR A 147 -17.64 -0.46 24.38
CA THR A 147 -19.03 -0.82 24.06
C THR A 147 -19.13 -1.94 23.03
N LEU A 148 -18.06 -2.22 22.27
CA LEU A 148 -18.05 -3.20 21.18
C LEU A 148 -17.82 -4.64 21.63
N GLU A 149 -17.65 -4.90 22.93
CA GLU A 149 -17.46 -6.25 23.50
C GLU A 149 -18.52 -7.30 23.04
N PRO A 150 -19.79 -6.95 22.80
CA PRO A 150 -20.78 -7.90 22.27
C PRO A 150 -20.51 -8.40 20.85
N LEU A 151 -19.62 -7.75 20.09
CA LEU A 151 -19.31 -8.10 18.69
C LEU A 151 -18.34 -9.28 18.59
N ALA A 152 -18.66 -10.39 19.24
CA ALA A 152 -17.79 -11.58 19.33
C ALA A 152 -17.47 -12.23 17.97
N ALA A 153 -18.23 -11.92 16.93
CA ALA A 153 -18.01 -12.38 15.55
C ALA A 153 -17.09 -11.45 14.73
N LEU A 154 -16.60 -10.35 15.30
CA LEU A 154 -15.79 -9.36 14.58
C LEU A 154 -14.43 -9.97 14.19
N VAL A 155 -14.13 -9.94 12.89
CA VAL A 155 -12.92 -10.51 12.28
C VAL A 155 -11.93 -9.42 11.90
N GLU A 156 -12.43 -8.26 11.48
CA GLU A 156 -11.62 -7.15 11.03
C GLU A 156 -12.12 -5.84 11.65
N ILE A 157 -11.17 -5.06 12.17
CA ILE A 157 -11.44 -3.70 12.63
C ILE A 157 -10.40 -2.74 12.07
N ASN A 158 -10.86 -1.64 11.49
CA ASN A 158 -10.02 -0.55 11.03
C ASN A 158 -10.17 0.66 11.96
N LEU A 159 -9.11 1.01 12.68
CA LEU A 159 -9.04 2.12 13.64
C LEU A 159 -8.12 3.24 13.14
N ARG A 160 -7.84 3.29 11.84
CA ARG A 160 -6.94 4.26 11.25
C ARG A 160 -7.36 5.68 11.62
N ARG A 161 -6.43 6.47 12.15
CA ARG A 161 -6.66 7.89 12.52
C ARG A 161 -7.84 8.09 13.48
N THR A 162 -7.99 7.18 14.44
CA THR A 162 -8.91 7.33 15.58
C THR A 162 -8.19 7.82 16.83
N ASN A 163 -8.94 8.12 17.89
CA ASN A 163 -8.40 8.55 19.19
C ASN A 163 -8.04 7.38 20.12
N VAL A 164 -7.93 6.15 19.58
CA VAL A 164 -7.58 4.97 20.38
C VAL A 164 -6.12 5.05 20.85
N ASN A 165 -5.92 4.76 22.14
CA ASN A 165 -4.63 4.75 22.82
C ASN A 165 -4.39 3.36 23.49
N ASN A 166 -3.27 3.21 24.20
CA ASN A 166 -2.90 1.93 24.85
C ASN A 166 -4.02 1.39 25.75
N ASP A 167 -4.63 2.25 26.57
CA ASP A 167 -5.67 1.86 27.53
C ASP A 167 -6.93 1.36 26.81
N GLY A 168 -7.28 1.93 25.66
CA GLY A 168 -8.40 1.50 24.85
C GLY A 168 -8.25 0.09 24.25
N LEU A 169 -7.03 -0.36 23.96
CA LEU A 169 -6.79 -1.67 23.33
C LEU A 169 -7.11 -2.86 24.23
N VAL A 170 -7.21 -2.66 25.55
CA VAL A 170 -7.66 -3.72 26.47
C VAL A 170 -9.03 -4.29 26.08
N HIS A 171 -9.88 -3.48 25.45
CA HIS A 171 -11.20 -3.91 24.98
C HIS A 171 -11.12 -4.70 23.68
N LEU A 172 -10.22 -4.35 22.75
CA LEU A 172 -10.00 -5.17 21.54
C LEU A 172 -9.53 -6.57 21.87
N ALA A 173 -8.68 -6.71 22.90
CA ALA A 173 -8.17 -8.01 23.34
C ALA A 173 -9.31 -9.00 23.69
N LYS A 174 -10.52 -8.53 24.01
CA LYS A 174 -11.69 -9.39 24.29
C LYS A 174 -12.32 -9.98 23.02
N LEU A 175 -12.10 -9.38 21.85
CA LEU A 175 -12.66 -9.81 20.57
C LEU A 175 -11.80 -10.91 19.93
N LYS A 176 -11.92 -12.14 20.46
CA LYS A 176 -11.03 -13.27 20.12
C LYS A 176 -11.13 -13.77 18.67
N ALA A 177 -12.15 -13.36 17.92
CA ALA A 177 -12.30 -13.66 16.50
C ALA A 177 -11.48 -12.74 15.57
N LEU A 178 -10.90 -11.64 16.11
CA LEU A 178 -10.13 -10.69 15.31
C LEU A 178 -8.92 -11.36 14.64
N LYS A 179 -8.82 -11.12 13.34
CA LYS A 179 -7.73 -11.55 12.46
C LYS A 179 -6.97 -10.37 11.87
N SER A 180 -7.61 -9.22 11.73
CA SER A 180 -6.99 -8.02 11.17
C SER A 180 -7.33 -6.80 12.00
N VAL A 181 -6.28 -6.05 12.34
CA VAL A 181 -6.37 -4.81 13.09
C VAL A 181 -5.51 -3.75 12.42
N ASP A 182 -6.14 -2.69 11.92
CA ASP A 182 -5.44 -1.52 11.40
C ASP A 182 -5.36 -0.43 12.47
N LEU A 183 -4.16 -0.17 13.00
CA LEU A 183 -3.88 0.86 14.02
C LEU A 183 -3.15 2.06 13.42
N THR A 184 -3.16 2.22 12.09
CA THR A 184 -2.40 3.27 11.40
C THR A 184 -2.73 4.66 11.95
N ARG A 185 -1.70 5.44 12.30
CA ARG A 185 -1.84 6.82 12.83
C ARG A 185 -2.76 6.91 14.06
N THR A 186 -2.65 5.95 14.97
CA THR A 186 -3.27 5.99 16.31
C THR A 186 -2.22 6.34 17.37
N LEU A 187 -2.65 6.51 18.62
CA LEU A 187 -1.77 6.88 19.75
C LEU A 187 -1.16 5.66 20.46
N ILE A 188 -1.13 4.50 19.79
CA ILE A 188 -0.61 3.26 20.35
C ILE A 188 0.92 3.29 20.44
N GLY A 189 1.46 2.80 21.55
CA GLY A 189 2.87 2.49 21.73
C GLY A 189 3.07 1.07 22.29
N ASP A 190 4.25 0.80 22.84
CA ASP A 190 4.64 -0.55 23.28
C ASP A 190 3.66 -1.19 24.28
N GLU A 191 3.08 -0.41 25.19
CA GLU A 191 2.13 -0.93 26.18
C GLU A 191 0.85 -1.46 25.53
N GLY A 192 0.37 -0.80 24.47
CA GLY A 192 -0.79 -1.27 23.71
C GLY A 192 -0.53 -2.59 22.98
N MET A 193 0.71 -2.86 22.57
CA MET A 193 1.08 -4.13 21.93
C MET A 193 0.94 -5.35 22.84
N LYS A 194 0.94 -5.18 24.18
CA LYS A 194 0.61 -6.26 25.12
C LYS A 194 -0.81 -6.78 24.90
N HIS A 195 -1.76 -5.88 24.61
CA HIS A 195 -3.15 -6.24 24.34
C HIS A 195 -3.33 -6.83 22.93
N VAL A 196 -2.61 -6.31 21.94
CA VAL A 196 -2.58 -6.91 20.59
C VAL A 196 -2.07 -8.36 20.63
N ALA A 197 -1.09 -8.65 21.49
CA ALA A 197 -0.57 -10.00 21.70
C ALA A 197 -1.56 -10.98 22.36
N GLU A 198 -2.72 -10.51 22.84
CA GLU A 198 -3.79 -11.35 23.37
C GLU A 198 -4.82 -11.78 22.32
N LEU A 199 -4.66 -11.34 21.07
CA LEU A 199 -5.48 -11.74 19.94
C LEU A 199 -4.91 -13.04 19.32
N PRO A 200 -5.53 -14.21 19.59
CA PRO A 200 -4.92 -15.50 19.25
C PRO A 200 -4.94 -15.79 17.74
N ASN A 201 -5.86 -15.16 17.00
CA ASN A 201 -6.08 -15.39 15.58
C ASN A 201 -5.52 -14.26 14.70
N LEU A 202 -4.68 -13.38 15.24
CA LEU A 202 -4.16 -12.22 14.53
C LEU A 202 -3.27 -12.65 13.35
N GLU A 203 -3.75 -12.36 12.14
CA GLU A 203 -3.07 -12.65 10.87
C GLU A 203 -2.44 -11.39 10.27
N VAL A 204 -3.05 -10.22 10.52
CA VAL A 204 -2.68 -8.96 9.88
C VAL A 204 -2.71 -7.82 10.89
N VAL A 205 -1.64 -7.03 10.95
CA VAL A 205 -1.61 -5.81 11.76
C VAL A 205 -0.89 -4.67 11.03
N SER A 206 -1.51 -3.48 11.03
CA SER A 206 -0.86 -2.26 10.56
C SER A 206 -0.51 -1.37 11.75
N LEU A 207 0.77 -1.00 11.85
CA LEU A 207 1.33 -0.13 12.88
C LEU A 207 1.93 1.15 12.28
N GLU A 208 1.57 1.47 11.03
CA GLU A 208 2.07 2.65 10.32
C GLU A 208 1.85 3.92 11.15
N GLN A 209 2.92 4.69 11.35
CA GLN A 209 2.91 5.96 12.06
C GLN A 209 2.28 5.87 13.47
N THR A 210 2.55 4.78 14.18
CA THR A 210 2.30 4.64 15.62
C THR A 210 3.56 4.95 16.44
N ASN A 211 3.44 4.94 17.78
CA ASN A 211 4.56 5.10 18.70
C ASN A 211 5.16 3.75 19.15
N VAL A 212 4.91 2.66 18.40
CA VAL A 212 5.46 1.33 18.71
C VAL A 212 6.94 1.27 18.36
N THR A 213 7.78 0.86 19.30
CA THR A 213 9.22 0.64 19.12
C THR A 213 9.53 -0.85 18.97
N ASP A 214 10.81 -1.20 18.77
CA ASP A 214 11.27 -2.59 18.72
C ASP A 214 10.78 -3.38 19.95
N LYS A 215 10.76 -2.74 21.13
CA LYS A 215 10.27 -3.34 22.37
C LYS A 215 8.81 -3.76 22.26
N GLY A 216 7.95 -2.95 21.67
CA GLY A 216 6.52 -3.26 21.53
C GLY A 216 6.29 -4.52 20.69
N LEU A 217 7.09 -4.73 19.64
CA LEU A 217 7.00 -5.93 18.80
C LEU A 217 7.38 -7.21 19.56
N THR A 218 8.24 -7.12 20.58
CA THR A 218 8.63 -8.30 21.39
C THR A 218 7.45 -8.91 22.15
N TYR A 219 6.38 -8.15 22.41
CA TYR A 219 5.19 -8.66 23.08
C TYR A 219 4.38 -9.61 22.21
N LEU A 220 4.46 -9.49 20.88
CA LEU A 220 3.77 -10.42 19.98
C LEU A 220 4.27 -11.84 20.20
N LYS A 221 3.32 -12.78 20.15
CA LYS A 221 3.56 -14.19 20.47
C LYS A 221 3.71 -14.99 19.19
N ASP A 222 4.75 -15.81 19.11
CA ASP A 222 5.06 -16.67 17.97
C ASP A 222 3.90 -17.63 17.59
N SER A 223 2.97 -17.88 18.52
CA SER A 223 1.75 -18.65 18.28
C SER A 223 0.74 -17.97 17.34
N GLN A 224 0.84 -16.66 17.14
CA GLN A 224 -0.08 -15.90 16.30
C GLN A 224 0.17 -16.26 14.82
N PRO A 225 -0.88 -16.49 14.01
CA PRO A 225 -0.75 -16.84 12.60
C PRO A 225 -0.43 -15.64 11.71
N LEU A 226 0.49 -14.77 12.16
CA LEU A 226 0.82 -13.51 11.49
C LEU A 226 1.36 -13.80 10.08
N ARG A 227 0.66 -13.26 9.06
CA ARG A 227 1.01 -13.38 7.65
C ARG A 227 1.34 -12.04 7.00
N ALA A 228 0.88 -10.92 7.56
CA ALA A 228 1.17 -9.61 7.02
C ALA A 228 1.36 -8.57 8.12
N ILE A 229 2.39 -7.73 7.99
CA ILE A 229 2.63 -6.64 8.94
C ILE A 229 3.14 -5.38 8.22
N ASN A 230 2.60 -4.23 8.60
CA ASN A 230 3.11 -2.91 8.23
C ASN A 230 3.71 -2.28 9.49
N ILE A 231 5.00 -2.00 9.43
CA ILE A 231 5.80 -1.41 10.48
C ILE A 231 6.47 -0.10 10.00
N VAL A 232 5.79 0.67 9.15
CA VAL A 232 6.22 2.00 8.71
C VAL A 232 6.21 2.95 9.91
N ALA A 233 7.25 2.90 10.73
CA ALA A 233 7.39 3.68 11.94
C ALA A 233 8.87 4.09 12.08
N PRO A 234 9.16 5.41 12.19
CA PRO A 234 10.51 5.92 12.05
C PRO A 234 11.46 5.46 13.15
N GLN A 235 10.96 4.93 14.27
CA GLN A 235 11.75 4.45 15.41
C GLN A 235 12.16 2.97 15.36
N LEU A 236 11.70 2.21 14.36
CA LEU A 236 11.98 0.77 14.27
C LEU A 236 13.32 0.49 13.59
N SER A 237 14.04 -0.50 14.11
CA SER A 237 15.39 -0.86 13.67
C SER A 237 15.50 -2.33 13.24
N ASP A 238 16.70 -2.80 12.97
CA ASP A 238 16.98 -4.22 12.67
C ASP A 238 16.45 -5.18 13.75
N ALA A 239 16.32 -4.73 15.00
CA ALA A 239 15.74 -5.51 16.09
C ALA A 239 14.24 -5.82 15.88
N ALA A 240 13.51 -4.97 15.15
CA ALA A 240 12.16 -5.27 14.69
C ALA A 240 12.18 -6.48 13.75
N LEU A 241 13.08 -6.49 12.76
CA LEU A 241 13.18 -7.60 11.81
C LEU A 241 13.65 -8.90 12.48
N GLU A 242 14.55 -8.81 13.45
CA GLU A 242 14.93 -9.95 14.30
C GLU A 242 13.71 -10.54 15.00
N THR A 243 12.91 -9.70 15.65
CA THR A 243 11.68 -10.12 16.34
C THR A 243 10.67 -10.74 15.37
N LEU A 244 10.51 -10.15 14.19
CA LEU A 244 9.57 -10.61 13.17
C LEU A 244 10.01 -11.91 12.48
N SER A 245 11.29 -12.25 12.53
CA SER A 245 11.82 -13.50 11.98
C SER A 245 11.24 -14.76 12.64
N ARG A 246 10.64 -14.63 13.83
CA ARG A 246 9.96 -15.71 14.56
C ARG A 246 8.66 -16.16 13.88
N PHE A 247 8.00 -15.26 13.13
CA PHE A 247 6.70 -15.54 12.49
C PHE A 247 6.89 -16.22 11.13
N LYS A 248 7.09 -17.55 11.14
CA LYS A 248 7.36 -18.33 9.92
C LYS A 248 6.21 -18.39 8.90
N ASN A 249 5.04 -17.82 9.25
CA ASN A 249 3.92 -17.64 8.34
C ASN A 249 3.91 -16.28 7.64
N LEU A 250 4.85 -15.38 7.94
CA LEU A 250 4.91 -14.05 7.34
C LEU A 250 5.13 -14.13 5.83
N GLN A 251 4.23 -13.47 5.10
CA GLN A 251 4.17 -13.40 3.64
C GLN A 251 4.42 -11.99 3.13
N ILE A 252 3.96 -10.98 3.89
CA ILE A 252 4.04 -9.57 3.50
C ILE A 252 4.65 -8.78 4.64
N ILE A 253 5.70 -8.03 4.35
CA ILE A 253 6.28 -7.06 5.28
C ILE A 253 6.45 -5.70 4.57
N ASN A 254 5.95 -4.65 5.21
CA ASN A 254 6.16 -3.28 4.77
C ASN A 254 6.86 -2.49 5.89
N PHE A 255 7.99 -1.89 5.56
CA PHE A 255 8.74 -0.99 6.41
C PHE A 255 9.28 0.21 5.61
N ASP A 256 8.47 0.71 4.66
CA ASP A 256 8.74 1.98 3.99
C ASP A 256 9.06 3.08 5.01
N ASP A 257 9.92 4.03 4.62
CA ASP A 257 10.36 5.15 5.47
C ASP A 257 11.02 4.74 6.81
N ALA A 258 11.34 3.46 7.04
CA ALA A 258 12.03 3.01 8.24
C ALA A 258 13.53 3.35 8.17
N GLY A 259 13.91 4.51 8.71
CA GLY A 259 15.28 5.04 8.61
C GLY A 259 16.35 4.31 9.44
N TYR A 260 15.96 3.44 10.40
CA TYR A 260 16.90 2.69 11.23
C TYR A 260 16.97 1.18 10.92
N ILE A 261 16.25 0.72 9.90
CA ILE A 261 16.46 -0.61 9.32
C ILE A 261 17.61 -0.49 8.31
N THR A 262 18.62 -1.34 8.48
CA THR A 262 19.84 -1.37 7.67
C THR A 262 19.95 -2.67 6.90
N ASP A 263 20.99 -2.79 6.07
CA ASP A 263 21.29 -4.02 5.34
C ASP A 263 21.47 -5.23 6.27
N ASP A 264 21.99 -5.02 7.49
CA ASP A 264 22.19 -6.08 8.47
C ASP A 264 20.87 -6.70 8.95
N GLY A 265 19.77 -5.94 8.94
CA GLY A 265 18.44 -6.43 9.30
C GLY A 265 17.91 -7.49 8.34
N PHE A 266 18.32 -7.46 7.07
CA PHE A 266 17.79 -8.34 6.02
C PHE A 266 18.17 -9.81 6.21
N LYS A 267 19.25 -10.11 6.96
CA LYS A 267 19.59 -11.49 7.34
C LYS A 267 18.46 -12.19 8.10
N HIS A 268 17.64 -11.44 8.82
CA HIS A 268 16.49 -11.96 9.55
C HIS A 268 15.34 -12.33 8.61
N LEU A 269 15.11 -11.52 7.57
CA LEU A 269 14.10 -11.79 6.52
C LEU A 269 14.44 -13.05 5.71
N ALA A 270 15.72 -13.33 5.49
CA ALA A 270 16.18 -14.54 4.80
C ALA A 270 15.70 -15.85 5.47
N THR A 271 15.30 -15.79 6.75
CA THR A 271 14.81 -16.94 7.52
C THR A 271 13.29 -17.16 7.41
N LEU A 272 12.58 -16.36 6.61
CA LEU A 272 11.13 -16.40 6.44
C LEU A 272 10.75 -17.15 5.15
N PRO A 273 10.37 -18.44 5.23
CA PRO A 273 10.26 -19.30 4.05
C PRO A 273 9.05 -18.97 3.16
N LYS A 274 8.07 -18.22 3.67
CA LYS A 274 6.82 -17.89 2.98
C LYS A 274 6.76 -16.44 2.50
N LEU A 275 7.85 -15.68 2.61
CA LEU A 275 7.85 -14.27 2.25
C LEU A 275 7.63 -14.13 0.73
N GLU A 276 6.56 -13.41 0.37
CA GLU A 276 6.14 -13.16 -1.01
C GLU A 276 6.29 -11.68 -1.37
N GLU A 277 6.31 -10.77 -0.39
CA GLU A 277 6.32 -9.34 -0.62
C GLU A 277 7.15 -8.60 0.44
N ILE A 278 8.09 -7.77 -0.03
CA ILE A 278 8.89 -6.85 0.79
C ILE A 278 8.72 -5.45 0.22
N SER A 279 8.35 -4.50 1.07
CA SER A 279 8.42 -3.07 0.77
C SER A 279 9.38 -2.37 1.71
N ALA A 280 10.40 -1.74 1.13
CA ALA A 280 11.48 -1.02 1.80
C ALA A 280 11.73 0.35 1.15
N ARG A 281 10.68 0.98 0.61
CA ARG A 281 10.79 2.25 -0.12
C ARG A 281 11.26 3.36 0.80
N ARG A 282 12.08 4.28 0.30
CA ARG A 282 12.56 5.45 1.03
C ARG A 282 13.32 5.05 2.30
N THR A 283 14.14 4.02 2.21
CA THR A 283 15.07 3.56 3.26
C THR A 283 16.51 3.69 2.77
N PHE A 284 17.49 3.45 3.65
CA PHE A 284 18.91 3.53 3.30
C PHE A 284 19.50 2.19 2.83
N ILE A 285 18.67 1.18 2.60
CA ILE A 285 19.12 -0.17 2.24
C ILE A 285 19.85 -0.18 0.90
N GLY A 286 20.95 -0.91 0.80
CA GLY A 286 21.80 -1.01 -0.38
C GLY A 286 22.00 -2.44 -0.86
N ASP A 287 23.08 -2.65 -1.61
CA ASP A 287 23.34 -3.92 -2.30
C ASP A 287 23.54 -5.10 -1.33
N ALA A 288 24.10 -4.85 -0.14
CA ALA A 288 24.30 -5.90 0.86
C ALA A 288 22.96 -6.43 1.39
N ALA A 289 21.90 -5.62 1.46
CA ALA A 289 20.56 -6.09 1.81
C ALA A 289 20.08 -7.17 0.82
N LEU A 290 20.22 -6.93 -0.48
CA LEU A 290 19.83 -7.87 -1.53
C LEU A 290 20.66 -9.15 -1.49
N GLU A 291 21.95 -9.06 -1.18
CA GLU A 291 22.79 -10.23 -0.99
C GLU A 291 22.26 -11.12 0.15
N GLN A 292 21.86 -10.55 1.28
CA GLN A 292 21.33 -11.32 2.42
C GLN A 292 20.06 -12.10 2.07
N ILE A 293 19.20 -11.55 1.21
CA ILE A 293 17.92 -12.17 0.86
C ILE A 293 17.92 -12.94 -0.46
N LYS A 294 19.05 -13.09 -1.16
CA LYS A 294 19.15 -13.77 -2.47
C LYS A 294 18.54 -15.19 -2.53
N GLY A 295 18.36 -15.83 -1.38
CA GLY A 295 17.70 -17.15 -1.23
C GLY A 295 16.17 -17.15 -1.21
N LEU A 296 15.49 -15.99 -1.18
CA LEU A 296 14.03 -15.87 -1.07
C LEU A 296 13.30 -16.18 -2.38
N ARG A 297 13.25 -17.46 -2.75
CA ARG A 297 12.68 -17.92 -4.04
C ARG A 297 11.18 -17.73 -4.20
N ASN A 298 10.45 -17.51 -3.10
CA ASN A 298 9.00 -17.28 -3.10
C ASN A 298 8.61 -15.81 -3.27
N LEU A 299 9.59 -14.90 -3.32
CA LEU A 299 9.35 -13.47 -3.44
C LEU A 299 8.72 -13.16 -4.81
N LYS A 300 7.56 -12.48 -4.78
CA LYS A 300 6.76 -12.08 -5.94
C LYS A 300 6.79 -10.57 -6.15
N ARG A 301 6.90 -9.79 -5.08
CA ARG A 301 6.88 -8.32 -5.13
C ARG A 301 8.00 -7.71 -4.29
N LEU A 302 8.76 -6.82 -4.89
CA LEU A 302 9.87 -6.15 -4.24
C LEU A 302 9.83 -4.65 -4.56
N TYR A 303 9.64 -3.84 -3.53
CA TYR A 303 9.59 -2.39 -3.65
C TYR A 303 10.81 -1.75 -2.99
N LEU A 304 11.64 -1.10 -3.80
CA LEU A 304 12.92 -0.50 -3.43
C LEU A 304 13.02 0.93 -3.96
N ARG A 305 11.90 1.63 -4.14
CA ARG A 305 11.91 3.02 -4.57
C ARG A 305 12.77 3.87 -3.63
N TYR A 306 13.64 4.70 -4.20
CA TYR A 306 14.48 5.65 -3.46
C TYR A 306 15.25 4.98 -2.33
N THR A 307 16.13 4.03 -2.68
CA THR A 307 17.07 3.38 -1.76
C THR A 307 18.50 3.60 -2.22
N SER A 308 19.46 2.88 -1.61
CA SER A 308 20.88 2.92 -1.97
C SER A 308 21.29 1.76 -2.88
N VAL A 309 20.33 1.06 -3.49
CA VAL A 309 20.60 -0.10 -4.37
C VAL A 309 21.19 0.39 -5.71
N THR A 310 22.20 -0.32 -6.18
CA THR A 310 22.90 -0.06 -7.44
C THR A 310 22.85 -1.27 -8.37
N ASN A 311 23.42 -1.13 -9.57
CA ASN A 311 23.58 -2.23 -10.51
C ASN A 311 24.23 -3.48 -9.89
N GLU A 312 25.20 -3.30 -8.98
CA GLU A 312 25.90 -4.42 -8.32
C GLU A 312 24.91 -5.27 -7.49
N GLY A 313 24.03 -4.63 -6.71
CA GLY A 313 23.02 -5.35 -5.93
C GLY A 313 22.03 -6.13 -6.79
N LEU A 314 21.74 -5.66 -8.01
CA LEU A 314 20.78 -6.33 -8.90
C LEU A 314 21.22 -7.74 -9.32
N GLU A 315 22.53 -8.05 -9.25
CA GLU A 315 23.01 -9.41 -9.54
C GLU A 315 22.40 -10.48 -8.62
N ASN A 316 22.07 -10.08 -7.39
CA ASN A 316 21.49 -10.94 -6.37
C ASN A 316 20.00 -11.24 -6.59
N LEU A 317 19.32 -10.51 -7.49
CA LEU A 317 17.90 -10.74 -7.79
C LEU A 317 17.66 -12.02 -8.60
N THR A 318 18.70 -12.61 -9.21
CA THR A 318 18.58 -13.81 -10.06
C THR A 318 17.98 -15.03 -9.32
N GLY A 319 18.04 -15.06 -7.99
CA GLY A 319 17.38 -16.06 -7.15
C GLY A 319 15.87 -15.89 -7.02
N PHE A 320 15.31 -14.72 -7.33
CA PHE A 320 13.88 -14.39 -7.20
C PHE A 320 13.08 -14.86 -8.41
N THR A 321 13.11 -16.17 -8.64
CA THR A 321 12.51 -16.79 -9.84
C THR A 321 10.99 -16.61 -9.95
N GLN A 322 10.31 -16.22 -8.87
CA GLN A 322 8.87 -15.95 -8.84
C GLN A 322 8.53 -14.46 -8.88
N LEU A 323 9.53 -13.58 -9.06
CA LEU A 323 9.31 -12.14 -9.02
C LEU A 323 8.44 -11.68 -10.20
N GLN A 324 7.35 -10.99 -9.87
CA GLN A 324 6.35 -10.47 -10.79
C GLN A 324 6.32 -8.94 -10.79
N LEU A 325 6.65 -8.30 -9.67
CA LEU A 325 6.73 -6.85 -9.55
C LEU A 325 8.07 -6.43 -8.96
N LEU A 326 8.72 -5.50 -9.63
CA LEU A 326 9.96 -4.87 -9.18
C LEU A 326 9.86 -3.35 -9.33
N ASP A 327 9.89 -2.65 -8.20
CA ASP A 327 9.96 -1.18 -8.17
C ASP A 327 11.35 -0.73 -7.75
N LEU A 328 12.09 -0.15 -8.71
CA LEU A 328 13.43 0.43 -8.57
C LEU A 328 13.42 1.94 -8.79
N SER A 329 12.25 2.57 -8.80
CA SER A 329 12.15 3.99 -9.13
C SER A 329 12.96 4.88 -8.18
N GLU A 330 13.45 6.01 -8.70
CA GLU A 330 14.29 6.97 -7.98
C GLU A 330 15.60 6.42 -7.40
N ASN A 331 16.09 5.27 -7.87
CA ASN A 331 17.45 4.81 -7.56
C ASN A 331 18.44 5.37 -8.58
N SER A 332 19.28 6.32 -8.14
CA SER A 332 20.27 6.97 -9.02
C SER A 332 21.43 6.06 -9.41
N GLY A 333 21.62 4.93 -8.72
CA GLY A 333 22.66 3.94 -9.01
C GLY A 333 22.26 2.88 -10.05
N ILE A 334 21.10 3.03 -10.70
CA ILE A 334 20.56 2.08 -11.68
C ILE A 334 20.64 2.69 -13.08
N ASP A 335 21.43 2.06 -13.94
CA ASP A 335 21.61 2.41 -15.35
C ASP A 335 21.42 1.18 -16.26
N ASP A 336 21.83 1.31 -17.53
CA ASP A 336 21.70 0.26 -18.54
C ASP A 336 22.36 -1.07 -18.15
N SER A 337 23.44 -1.04 -17.36
CA SER A 337 24.13 -2.24 -16.88
C SER A 337 23.24 -3.06 -15.94
N GLY A 338 22.45 -2.38 -15.11
CA GLY A 338 21.49 -3.02 -14.21
C GLY A 338 20.40 -3.79 -14.96
N LEU A 339 20.01 -3.33 -16.15
CA LEU A 339 18.98 -3.99 -16.96
C LEU A 339 19.41 -5.38 -17.43
N GLU A 340 20.71 -5.66 -17.57
CA GLU A 340 21.22 -7.01 -17.90
C GLU A 340 20.86 -8.05 -16.83
N HIS A 341 20.79 -7.63 -15.56
CA HIS A 341 20.38 -8.50 -14.46
C HIS A 341 18.86 -8.65 -14.41
N ILE A 342 18.13 -7.55 -14.63
CA ILE A 342 16.64 -7.56 -14.66
C ILE A 342 16.12 -8.43 -15.80
N ALA A 343 16.78 -8.44 -16.96
CA ALA A 343 16.43 -9.25 -18.13
C ALA A 343 16.38 -10.77 -17.85
N LYS A 344 16.96 -11.24 -16.73
CA LYS A 344 16.92 -12.63 -16.28
C LYS A 344 15.62 -12.97 -15.53
N LEU A 345 14.87 -11.97 -15.07
CA LEU A 345 13.62 -12.11 -14.33
C LEU A 345 12.43 -12.31 -15.28
N THR A 346 12.42 -13.42 -16.01
CA THR A 346 11.45 -13.66 -17.10
C THR A 346 9.99 -13.79 -16.67
N ASN A 347 9.70 -13.90 -15.37
CA ASN A 347 8.34 -13.88 -14.80
C ASN A 347 7.85 -12.46 -14.45
N LEU A 348 8.68 -11.43 -14.66
CA LEU A 348 8.33 -10.06 -14.34
C LEU A 348 7.16 -9.57 -15.19
N GLU A 349 6.15 -9.01 -14.53
CA GLU A 349 4.94 -8.46 -15.12
C GLU A 349 4.87 -6.93 -14.98
N ASP A 350 5.44 -6.37 -13.91
CA ASP A 350 5.46 -4.94 -13.61
C ASP A 350 6.87 -4.50 -13.23
N LEU A 351 7.41 -3.55 -13.99
CA LEU A 351 8.73 -2.96 -13.77
C LEU A 351 8.62 -1.44 -13.71
N ASN A 352 9.01 -0.87 -12.57
CA ASN A 352 9.08 0.58 -12.40
C ASN A 352 10.53 1.05 -12.33
N LEU A 353 10.93 1.83 -13.35
CA LEU A 353 12.25 2.46 -13.51
C LEU A 353 12.15 3.99 -13.54
N TRP A 354 11.01 4.55 -13.09
CA TRP A 354 10.81 6.00 -13.04
C TRP A 354 12.02 6.70 -12.40
N LYS A 355 12.56 7.71 -13.08
CA LYS A 355 13.66 8.55 -12.57
C LYS A 355 14.92 7.74 -12.17
N THR A 356 15.25 6.74 -12.96
CA THR A 356 16.56 6.05 -12.93
C THR A 356 17.49 6.61 -14.02
N GLN A 357 18.69 6.06 -14.20
CA GLN A 357 19.68 6.52 -15.18
C GLN A 357 19.69 5.67 -16.46
N VAL A 358 18.61 4.94 -16.74
CA VAL A 358 18.47 4.11 -17.95
C VAL A 358 18.32 4.97 -19.21
N THR A 359 18.88 4.46 -20.31
CA THR A 359 18.91 5.11 -21.63
C THR A 359 18.40 4.16 -22.71
N ASN A 360 18.39 4.63 -23.97
CA ASN A 360 17.93 3.84 -25.12
C ASN A 360 18.68 2.51 -25.25
N GLU A 361 19.99 2.49 -24.97
CA GLU A 361 20.84 1.32 -25.15
C GLU A 361 20.43 0.17 -24.22
N GLY A 362 20.11 0.49 -22.96
CA GLY A 362 19.70 -0.50 -21.98
C GLY A 362 18.40 -1.21 -22.33
N LEU A 363 17.43 -0.53 -22.95
CA LEU A 363 16.10 -1.10 -23.25
C LEU A 363 16.16 -2.30 -24.20
N LYS A 364 17.22 -2.42 -25.02
CA LYS A 364 17.46 -3.60 -25.86
C LYS A 364 17.54 -4.89 -25.05
N THR A 365 18.05 -4.83 -23.82
CA THR A 365 18.20 -6.01 -22.95
C THR A 365 16.86 -6.54 -22.45
N LEU A 366 15.83 -5.68 -22.38
CA LEU A 366 14.52 -6.04 -21.85
C LEU A 366 13.65 -6.81 -22.85
N GLU A 367 14.08 -6.97 -24.11
CA GLU A 367 13.36 -7.73 -25.14
C GLU A 367 13.04 -9.19 -24.72
N THR A 368 13.75 -9.72 -23.73
CA THR A 368 13.54 -11.08 -23.16
C THR A 368 12.34 -11.18 -22.21
N LEU A 369 11.82 -10.06 -21.71
CA LEU A 369 10.76 -10.03 -20.68
C LEU A 369 9.37 -10.23 -21.29
N GLY A 370 9.11 -11.41 -21.85
CA GLY A 370 7.87 -11.73 -22.58
C GLY A 370 6.58 -11.60 -21.76
N ASN A 371 6.68 -11.64 -20.42
CA ASN A 371 5.55 -11.50 -19.49
C ASN A 371 5.30 -10.07 -19.03
N LEU A 372 6.16 -9.10 -19.41
CA LEU A 372 6.06 -7.72 -18.95
C LEU A 372 4.78 -7.08 -19.49
N LYS A 373 3.93 -6.59 -18.58
CA LYS A 373 2.62 -5.98 -18.84
C LYS A 373 2.62 -4.49 -18.58
N GLU A 374 3.35 -4.04 -17.57
CA GLU A 374 3.50 -2.64 -17.22
C GLU A 374 4.98 -2.26 -17.13
N LEU A 375 5.34 -1.16 -17.79
CA LEU A 375 6.67 -0.58 -17.73
C LEU A 375 6.55 0.93 -17.52
N ASN A 376 7.14 1.41 -16.43
CA ASN A 376 7.25 2.83 -16.15
C ASN A 376 8.68 3.33 -16.39
N LEU A 377 8.82 4.25 -17.33
CA LEU A 377 10.08 4.90 -17.73
C LEU A 377 9.97 6.43 -17.61
N ASP A 378 9.00 6.93 -16.84
CA ASP A 378 8.83 8.37 -16.61
C ASP A 378 10.17 8.99 -16.15
N GLU A 379 10.47 10.23 -16.55
CA GLU A 379 11.65 10.99 -16.14
C GLU A 379 12.99 10.26 -16.36
N THR A 380 13.10 9.45 -17.42
CA THR A 380 14.34 8.82 -17.88
C THR A 380 14.84 9.43 -19.20
N SER A 381 16.04 9.06 -19.64
CA SER A 381 16.63 9.57 -20.90
C SER A 381 16.21 8.75 -22.13
N ILE A 382 14.96 8.26 -22.15
CA ILE A 382 14.43 7.44 -23.24
C ILE A 382 13.87 8.31 -24.37
N GLY A 383 14.31 8.04 -25.60
CA GLY A 383 13.75 8.58 -26.83
C GLY A 383 13.11 7.50 -27.70
N ASN A 384 12.70 7.88 -28.91
CA ASN A 384 12.00 6.98 -29.84
C ASN A 384 12.80 5.70 -30.16
N GLU A 385 14.12 5.80 -30.26
CA GLU A 385 15.02 4.66 -30.51
C GLU A 385 14.93 3.60 -29.40
N GLY A 386 14.95 4.03 -28.14
CA GLY A 386 14.78 3.12 -27.00
C GLY A 386 13.40 2.46 -27.00
N VAL A 387 12.34 3.25 -27.26
CA VAL A 387 10.96 2.72 -27.33
C VAL A 387 10.81 1.67 -28.43
N ALA A 388 11.56 1.78 -29.54
CA ALA A 388 11.49 0.79 -30.62
C ALA A 388 11.89 -0.63 -30.18
N HIS A 389 12.77 -0.78 -29.19
CA HIS A 389 13.11 -2.08 -28.61
C HIS A 389 11.92 -2.72 -27.89
N LEU A 390 11.09 -1.92 -27.22
CA LEU A 390 9.93 -2.37 -26.45
C LEU A 390 8.78 -2.85 -27.34
N ALA A 391 8.76 -2.45 -28.62
CA ALA A 391 7.69 -2.80 -29.56
C ALA A 391 7.53 -4.31 -29.77
N LYS A 392 8.57 -5.09 -29.45
CA LYS A 392 8.63 -6.55 -29.55
C LYS A 392 8.00 -7.27 -28.35
N LEU A 393 7.76 -6.58 -27.23
CA LEU A 393 7.21 -7.18 -26.02
C LEU A 393 5.74 -7.58 -26.26
N PRO A 394 5.41 -8.88 -26.21
CA PRO A 394 4.10 -9.36 -26.64
C PRO A 394 2.99 -9.04 -25.65
N SER A 395 3.33 -8.86 -24.37
CA SER A 395 2.37 -8.68 -23.27
C SER A 395 2.26 -7.22 -22.79
N LEU A 396 3.11 -6.32 -23.28
CA LEU A 396 3.19 -4.95 -22.78
C LEU A 396 1.88 -4.22 -23.08
N SER A 397 1.20 -3.81 -22.01
CA SER A 397 -0.14 -3.25 -22.01
C SER A 397 -0.19 -1.81 -21.54
N VAL A 398 0.72 -1.42 -20.65
CA VAL A 398 0.86 -0.05 -20.16
C VAL A 398 2.31 0.37 -20.28
N LEU A 399 2.53 1.50 -20.94
CA LEU A 399 3.84 2.13 -21.09
C LEU A 399 3.74 3.60 -20.65
N ARG A 400 4.57 3.98 -19.68
CA ARG A 400 4.64 5.36 -19.17
C ARG A 400 5.96 6.00 -19.56
N LEU A 401 5.88 7.15 -20.21
CA LEU A 401 6.99 7.88 -20.82
C LEU A 401 6.91 9.38 -20.49
N LYS A 402 6.27 9.77 -19.39
CA LYS A 402 6.17 11.18 -19.01
C LYS A 402 7.54 11.79 -18.83
N SER A 403 7.71 13.03 -19.29
CA SER A 403 8.97 13.77 -19.16
C SER A 403 10.19 12.99 -19.71
N THR A 404 10.00 12.19 -20.76
CA THR A 404 11.09 11.53 -21.50
C THR A 404 11.43 12.32 -22.77
N GLN A 405 12.42 11.84 -23.53
CA GLN A 405 12.92 12.47 -24.76
C GLN A 405 12.21 11.99 -26.03
N VAL A 406 11.02 11.40 -25.91
CA VAL A 406 10.21 11.03 -27.10
C VAL A 406 9.61 12.26 -27.77
N ASP A 407 9.51 12.20 -29.09
CA ASP A 407 8.98 13.26 -29.95
C ASP A 407 8.01 12.67 -31.00
N ASP A 408 7.58 13.48 -31.97
CA ASP A 408 6.63 13.09 -33.03
C ASP A 408 7.06 11.85 -33.85
N GLY A 409 8.36 11.51 -33.88
CA GLY A 409 8.87 10.28 -34.49
C GLY A 409 8.35 9.00 -33.81
N LEU A 410 7.80 9.10 -32.60
CA LEU A 410 7.12 8.00 -31.90
C LEU A 410 5.96 7.43 -32.73
N VAL A 411 5.33 8.24 -33.60
CA VAL A 411 4.28 7.81 -34.52
C VAL A 411 4.74 6.61 -35.37
N ASP A 412 5.97 6.67 -35.90
CA ASP A 412 6.47 5.62 -36.79
C ASP A 412 6.90 4.38 -36.01
N VAL A 413 7.47 4.56 -34.81
CA VAL A 413 7.77 3.45 -33.88
C VAL A 413 6.48 2.70 -33.52
N MET A 414 5.40 3.43 -33.26
CA MET A 414 4.12 2.85 -32.86
C MET A 414 3.43 2.12 -34.01
N LYS A 415 3.56 2.55 -35.27
CA LYS A 415 3.03 1.80 -36.42
C LYS A 415 3.70 0.42 -36.58
N GLY A 416 4.96 0.29 -36.15
CA GLY A 416 5.79 -0.90 -36.35
C GLY A 416 5.61 -2.05 -35.35
N GLY A 417 4.84 -1.89 -34.27
CA GLY A 417 4.70 -2.94 -33.23
C GLY A 417 3.72 -2.66 -32.09
N PHE A 418 3.98 -3.21 -30.90
CA PHE A 418 3.11 -3.16 -29.70
C PHE A 418 1.69 -3.71 -29.90
N LYS A 419 1.57 -5.03 -29.96
CA LYS A 419 0.29 -5.73 -30.23
C LYS A 419 -0.72 -5.64 -29.09
N SER A 420 -0.25 -5.46 -27.86
CA SER A 420 -1.07 -5.56 -26.64
C SER A 420 -1.20 -4.24 -25.88
N LEU A 421 -0.60 -3.15 -26.39
CA LEU A 421 -0.55 -1.87 -25.68
C LEU A 421 -1.93 -1.22 -25.66
N LYS A 422 -2.40 -0.89 -24.46
CA LYS A 422 -3.71 -0.31 -24.18
C LYS A 422 -3.62 1.09 -23.60
N THR A 423 -2.56 1.40 -22.88
CA THR A 423 -2.33 2.72 -22.27
C THR A 423 -0.93 3.20 -22.60
N LEU A 424 -0.84 4.44 -23.08
CA LEU A 424 0.40 5.17 -23.31
C LEU A 424 0.33 6.52 -22.62
N GLU A 425 1.23 6.80 -21.69
CA GLU A 425 1.30 8.08 -20.97
C GLU A 425 2.49 8.91 -21.49
N LEU A 426 2.23 10.14 -21.95
CA LEU A 426 3.17 10.99 -22.70
C LEU A 426 3.31 12.41 -22.13
N GLY A 427 2.76 12.70 -20.95
CA GLY A 427 2.77 14.05 -20.39
C GLY A 427 4.17 14.60 -20.20
N GLY A 428 4.40 15.85 -20.59
CA GLY A 428 5.73 16.48 -20.52
C GLY A 428 6.74 16.00 -21.57
N THR A 429 6.32 15.29 -22.62
CA THR A 429 7.17 14.93 -23.77
C THR A 429 7.07 15.96 -24.90
N ALA A 430 7.91 15.80 -25.94
CA ALA A 430 7.86 16.64 -27.14
C ALA A 430 6.84 16.15 -28.19
N VAL A 431 5.98 15.18 -27.85
CA VAL A 431 4.94 14.67 -28.75
C VAL A 431 3.82 15.70 -28.86
N SER A 432 3.63 16.24 -30.07
CA SER A 432 2.61 17.23 -30.39
C SER A 432 1.19 16.65 -30.34
N SER A 433 0.19 17.51 -30.17
CA SER A 433 -1.22 17.08 -30.26
C SER A 433 -1.57 16.50 -31.64
N ASP A 434 -0.92 16.96 -32.71
CA ASP A 434 -1.06 16.39 -34.06
C ASP A 434 -0.49 14.97 -34.13
N ALA A 435 0.65 14.70 -33.50
CA ALA A 435 1.19 13.35 -33.39
C ALA A 435 0.31 12.44 -32.53
N VAL A 436 -0.27 12.94 -31.43
CA VAL A 436 -1.26 12.19 -30.63
C VAL A 436 -2.47 11.80 -31.47
N ALA A 437 -2.99 12.71 -32.30
CA ALA A 437 -4.09 12.40 -33.22
C ALA A 437 -3.71 11.29 -34.21
N LYS A 438 -2.52 11.37 -34.83
CA LYS A 438 -1.99 10.33 -35.72
C LYS A 438 -1.79 8.99 -35.02
N LEU A 439 -1.36 8.99 -33.75
CA LEU A 439 -1.24 7.78 -32.94
C LEU A 439 -2.61 7.13 -32.68
N ALA A 440 -3.62 7.93 -32.35
CA ALA A 440 -4.98 7.44 -32.12
C ALA A 440 -5.59 6.84 -33.39
N GLU A 441 -5.31 7.42 -34.56
CA GLU A 441 -5.70 6.85 -35.87
C GLU A 441 -4.95 5.55 -36.18
N ALA A 442 -3.63 5.51 -35.93
CA ALA A 442 -2.81 4.33 -36.19
C ALA A 442 -3.12 3.15 -35.25
N LYS A 443 -3.58 3.43 -34.02
CA LYS A 443 -3.94 2.42 -33.01
C LYS A 443 -5.30 2.73 -32.36
N PRO A 444 -6.40 2.39 -33.04
CA PRO A 444 -7.74 2.56 -32.49
C PRO A 444 -7.89 1.82 -31.16
N GLY A 445 -8.35 2.53 -30.12
CA GLY A 445 -8.56 1.97 -28.78
C GLY A 445 -7.37 2.10 -27.82
N LEU A 446 -6.21 2.61 -28.29
CA LEU A 446 -5.11 3.00 -27.41
C LEU A 446 -5.53 4.24 -26.59
N LYS A 447 -5.52 4.11 -25.25
CA LYS A 447 -5.72 5.24 -24.35
C LYS A 447 -4.41 6.01 -24.26
N ILE A 448 -4.36 7.20 -24.87
CA ILE A 448 -3.24 8.12 -24.76
C ILE A 448 -3.57 9.16 -23.68
N VAL A 449 -2.66 9.32 -22.71
CA VAL A 449 -2.75 10.34 -21.66
C VAL A 449 -1.62 11.33 -21.89
N GLN A 450 -1.98 12.57 -22.23
CA GLN A 450 -1.04 13.67 -22.44
C GLN A 450 -1.03 14.60 -21.23
#